data_AF-A0A545SAC1-F1
#
_entry.id   AF-A0A545SAC1-F1
#
_cell.length_a   1.000
_cell.length_b   1.000
_cell.length_c   1.000
_cell.angle_alpha   90.00
_cell.angle_beta   90.00
_cell.angle_gamma   90.00
#
_symmetry.space_group_name_H-M   'P 1'
#
loop_
_entity.id
_entity.type
_entity.pdbx_description
1 polymer ?
#
loop_
_entity_poly.entity_id
_entity_poly.type
_entity_poly.pdbx_seq_one_letter_code
_entity_poly.pdbx_strand_id
1 'polypeptide(L)'
;MNAFALATDLTERGFDLTRTPDGRLIVRPASLLTEGDRQAVAQHRDALLRLVSSDYSDMTDGWQLCPALPSRAVHIIGGRLTESICFAYPAHAAAFVGTATLSETTP
;
A
#
# COMPACT_ATOMS: atom_id res chain seq x y z
N MET A 1 -4.37 -7.05 13.12
CA MET A 1 -4.28 -7.23 11.66
C MET A 1 -3.73 -5.94 11.06
N ASN A 2 -2.87 -5.97 10.04
CA ASN A 2 -2.41 -4.76 9.36
C ASN A 2 -3.20 -4.55 8.05
N ALA A 3 -3.08 -3.36 7.43
CA ALA A 3 -3.85 -3.02 6.23
C ALA A 3 -3.59 -3.95 5.05
N PHE A 4 -2.36 -4.46 4.91
CA PHE A 4 -2.01 -5.43 3.86
C PHE A 4 -2.72 -6.76 4.07
N ALA A 5 -2.65 -7.33 5.28
CA ALA A 5 -3.34 -8.56 5.63
C ALA A 5 -4.85 -8.44 5.46
N LEU A 6 -5.44 -7.28 5.79
CA LEU A 6 -6.85 -7.00 5.52
C LEU A 6 -7.16 -6.97 4.01
N ALA A 7 -6.34 -6.29 3.21
CA ALA A 7 -6.53 -6.24 1.76
C ALA A 7 -6.40 -7.63 1.11
N THR A 8 -5.45 -8.44 1.56
CA THR A 8 -5.27 -9.83 1.12
C THR A 8 -6.47 -10.68 1.50
N ASP A 9 -6.90 -10.65 2.77
CA ASP A 9 -8.07 -11.40 3.24
C ASP A 9 -9.35 -11.03 2.48
N LEU A 10 -9.58 -9.73 2.25
CA LEU A 10 -10.70 -9.27 1.42
C LEU A 10 -10.60 -9.79 -0.02
N THR A 11 -9.42 -9.70 -0.64
CA THR A 11 -9.22 -10.20 -2.01
C THR A 11 -9.42 -11.72 -2.10
N GLU A 12 -8.91 -12.48 -1.13
CA GLU A 12 -9.08 -13.94 -1.05
C GLU A 12 -10.55 -14.34 -0.86
N ARG A 13 -11.33 -13.51 -0.15
CA ARG A 13 -12.79 -13.65 -0.03
C ARG A 13 -13.56 -13.16 -1.26
N GLY A 14 -12.87 -12.73 -2.32
CA GLY A 14 -13.46 -12.31 -3.59
C GLY A 14 -13.91 -10.85 -3.64
N PHE A 15 -13.35 -9.99 -2.79
CA PHE A 15 -13.61 -8.56 -2.83
C PHE A 15 -12.57 -7.81 -3.67
N ASP A 16 -13.04 -6.85 -4.48
CA ASP A 16 -12.22 -5.91 -5.21
C ASP A 16 -12.08 -4.60 -4.43
N LEU A 17 -10.83 -4.16 -4.22
CA LEU A 17 -10.51 -2.87 -3.63
C LEU A 17 -10.04 -1.91 -4.73
N THR A 18 -10.72 -0.79 -4.89
CA THR A 18 -10.39 0.21 -5.91
C THR A 18 -10.42 1.62 -5.34
N ARG A 19 -9.59 2.51 -5.90
CA ARG A 19 -9.65 3.95 -5.61
C ARG A 19 -10.43 4.65 -6.71
N THR A 20 -11.38 5.50 -6.34
CA THR A 20 -12.11 6.34 -7.29
C THR A 20 -11.28 7.57 -7.70
N PRO A 21 -11.63 8.23 -8.82
CA PRO A 21 -10.97 9.47 -9.24
C PRO A 21 -11.02 10.59 -8.18
N ASP A 22 -12.08 10.64 -7.35
CA ASP A 22 -12.21 11.60 -6.25
C ASP A 22 -11.50 11.14 -4.95
N GLY A 23 -10.71 10.06 -5.02
CA GLY A 23 -9.83 9.61 -3.95
C GLY A 23 -10.50 8.78 -2.86
N ARG A 24 -11.67 8.21 -3.10
CA ARG A 24 -12.38 7.33 -2.15
C ARG A 24 -12.00 5.87 -2.39
N LEU A 25 -11.97 5.10 -1.31
CA LEU A 25 -11.82 3.65 -1.37
C LEU A 25 -13.20 3.02 -1.60
N ILE A 26 -13.30 2.18 -2.62
CA ILE A 26 -14.45 1.34 -2.90
C ILE A 26 -14.05 -0.11 -2.70
N VAL A 27 -14.86 -0.85 -1.94
CA VAL A 27 -14.76 -2.31 -1.78
C VAL A 27 -16.01 -2.95 -2.37
N ARG A 28 -15.85 -3.86 -3.33
CA ARG A 28 -16.96 -4.55 -4.02
C ARG A 28 -16.83 -6.07 -3.90
N PRO A 29 -17.93 -6.83 -3.86
CA PRO A 29 -19.32 -6.36 -3.79
C PRO A 29 -19.69 -5.88 -2.38
N ALA A 30 -20.23 -4.65 -2.26
CA ALA A 30 -20.51 -4.04 -0.96
C ALA A 30 -21.60 -4.79 -0.15
N SER A 31 -22.47 -5.54 -0.83
CA SER A 31 -23.53 -6.34 -0.21
C SER A 31 -23.02 -7.48 0.67
N LEU A 32 -21.79 -7.95 0.43
CA LEU A 32 -21.17 -9.04 1.19
C LEU A 32 -20.32 -8.55 2.37
N LEU A 33 -20.12 -7.23 2.52
CA LEU A 33 -19.35 -6.68 3.63
C LEU A 33 -20.13 -6.78 4.94
N THR A 34 -19.54 -7.49 5.90
CA THR A 34 -20.03 -7.52 7.27
C THR A 34 -19.74 -6.18 7.97
N GLU A 35 -20.38 -5.95 9.11
CA GLU A 35 -20.10 -4.77 9.92
C GLU A 35 -18.64 -4.76 10.43
N GLY A 36 -18.09 -5.93 10.76
CA GLY A 36 -16.68 -6.08 11.14
C GLY A 36 -15.74 -5.69 10.01
N ASP A 37 -16.04 -6.08 8.77
CA ASP A 37 -15.26 -5.68 7.59
C ASP A 37 -15.27 -4.17 7.39
N ARG A 38 -16.44 -3.53 7.52
CA ARG A 38 -16.58 -2.07 7.37
C ARG A 38 -15.76 -1.33 8.42
N GLN A 39 -15.80 -1.79 9.67
CA GLN A 39 -15.01 -1.20 10.75
C GLN A 39 -13.51 -1.37 10.51
N ALA A 40 -13.07 -2.57 10.09
CA ALA A 40 -11.67 -2.82 9.77
C ALA A 40 -11.19 -1.96 8.58
N VAL A 41 -11.99 -1.84 7.53
CA VAL A 41 -11.71 -0.97 6.38
C VAL A 41 -11.64 0.49 6.79
N ALA A 42 -12.55 0.96 7.66
CA ALA A 42 -12.54 2.33 8.15
C ALA A 42 -11.28 2.62 8.99
N GLN A 43 -10.88 1.70 9.87
CA GLN A 43 -9.67 1.83 10.71
C GLN A 43 -8.38 1.88 9.88
N HIS A 44 -8.34 1.19 8.74
CA HIS A 44 -7.16 1.10 7.88
C HIS A 44 -7.28 1.88 6.56
N ARG A 45 -8.25 2.79 6.46
CA ARG A 45 -8.64 3.45 5.20
C ARG A 45 -7.48 4.06 4.43
N ASP A 46 -6.64 4.86 5.10
CA ASP A 46 -5.57 5.59 4.41
C ASP A 46 -4.45 4.66 3.93
N ALA A 47 -4.15 3.62 4.70
CA ALA A 47 -3.21 2.58 4.32
C ALA A 47 -3.73 1.73 3.14
N LEU A 48 -5.03 1.40 3.13
CA LEU A 48 -5.68 0.72 2.01
C LEU A 48 -5.71 1.59 0.75
N LEU A 49 -6.01 2.89 0.87
CA LEU A 49 -5.95 3.84 -0.24
C LEU A 49 -4.54 3.90 -0.84
N ARG A 50 -3.51 3.93 0.00
CA ARG A 50 -2.12 3.95 -0.47
C ARG A 50 -1.70 2.63 -1.10
N LEU A 51 -2.23 1.50 -0.60
CA LEU A 51 -2.04 0.17 -1.20
C LEU A 51 -2.51 0.15 -2.66
N VAL A 52 -3.71 0.66 -2.94
CA VAL A 52 -4.33 0.64 -4.27
C VAL A 52 -4.02 1.86 -5.15
N SER A 53 -3.28 2.85 -4.64
CA SER A 53 -2.87 4.03 -5.42
C SER A 53 -1.66 3.73 -6.30
N SER A 54 -1.62 4.35 -7.48
CA SER A 54 -0.42 4.47 -8.34
C SER A 54 0.15 5.89 -8.38
N ASP A 55 -0.59 6.87 -7.85
CA ASP A 55 -0.18 8.26 -7.72
C ASP A 55 0.61 8.45 -6.42
N TYR A 56 1.86 8.88 -6.58
CA TYR A 56 2.88 9.15 -5.57
C TYR A 56 3.59 10.47 -5.88
N SER A 57 2.89 11.42 -6.51
CA SER A 57 3.43 12.73 -6.89
C SER A 57 3.90 13.58 -5.71
N ASP A 58 3.49 13.21 -4.51
CA ASP A 58 3.89 13.78 -3.23
C ASP A 58 5.18 13.18 -2.63
N MET A 59 5.74 12.15 -3.25
CA MET A 59 6.93 11.45 -2.78
C MET A 59 8.13 11.69 -3.71
N THR A 60 9.34 11.66 -3.15
CA THR A 60 10.59 11.82 -3.89
C THR A 60 10.87 10.60 -4.77
N ASP A 61 11.64 10.74 -5.84
CA ASP A 61 12.04 9.59 -6.65
C ASP A 61 12.99 8.64 -5.87
N GLY A 62 13.02 7.36 -6.28
CA GLY A 62 13.82 6.29 -5.69
C GLY A 62 13.06 5.36 -4.75
N TRP A 63 13.79 4.41 -4.15
CA TRP A 63 13.25 3.49 -3.15
C TRP A 63 13.02 4.17 -1.80
N GLN A 64 11.84 3.93 -1.22
CA GLN A 64 11.48 4.47 0.09
C GLN A 64 10.38 3.63 0.77
N LEU A 65 10.18 3.88 2.06
CA LEU A 65 9.07 3.28 2.81
C LEU A 65 7.77 4.00 2.51
N CYS A 66 6.70 3.24 2.34
CA CYS A 66 5.35 3.81 2.27
C CYS A 66 4.95 4.36 3.65
N PRO A 67 4.65 5.67 3.79
CA PRO A 67 4.34 6.27 5.10
C PRO A 67 3.10 5.66 5.77
N ALA A 68 2.10 5.32 4.97
CA ALA A 68 0.86 4.70 5.45
C ALA A 68 0.98 3.18 5.69
N LEU A 69 2.04 2.55 5.17
CA LEU A 69 2.30 1.13 5.36
C LEU A 69 3.81 0.90 5.50
N PRO A 70 4.38 1.07 6.70
CA PRO A 70 5.83 0.97 6.93
C PRO A 70 6.45 -0.40 6.60
N SER A 71 5.62 -1.42 6.37
CA SER A 71 6.04 -2.74 5.89
C SER A 71 6.08 -2.86 4.37
N ARG A 72 5.93 -1.76 3.61
CA ARG A 72 5.99 -1.73 2.15
C ARG A 72 7.10 -0.80 1.69
N ALA A 73 8.00 -1.32 0.86
CA ALA A 73 8.92 -0.51 0.07
C ALA A 73 8.25 -0.16 -1.27
N VAL A 74 8.41 1.08 -1.72
CA VAL A 74 7.90 1.58 -2.99
C VAL A 74 9.05 2.23 -3.76
N HIS A 75 9.10 1.99 -5.07
CA HIS A 75 10.01 2.66 -5.98
C HIS A 75 9.20 3.68 -6.80
N ILE A 76 9.60 4.94 -6.72
CA ILE A 76 8.90 6.06 -7.36
C ILE A 76 9.79 6.66 -8.44
N ILE A 77 9.22 6.92 -9.63
CA ILE A 77 9.90 7.64 -10.72
C ILE A 77 8.92 8.67 -11.31
N GLY A 78 9.28 9.95 -11.28
CA GLY A 78 8.44 11.04 -11.76
C GLY A 78 7.09 11.10 -11.05
N GLY A 79 7.05 10.81 -9.74
CA GLY A 79 5.81 10.81 -8.95
C GLY A 79 4.86 9.63 -9.21
N ARG A 80 5.33 8.58 -9.89
CA ARG A 80 4.55 7.37 -10.16
C ARG A 80 5.17 6.16 -9.49
N LEU A 81 4.31 5.29 -8.95
CA LEU A 81 4.73 3.98 -8.47
C LEU A 81 5.16 3.11 -9.66
N THR A 82 6.42 2.68 -9.68
CA THR A 82 6.94 1.74 -10.69
C THR A 82 6.98 0.32 -10.14
N GLU A 83 7.47 0.16 -8.90
CA GLU A 83 7.56 -1.12 -8.23
C GLU A 83 7.15 -1.01 -6.76
N SER A 84 6.72 -2.12 -6.18
CA SER A 84 6.51 -2.20 -4.74
C SER A 84 6.68 -3.60 -4.19
N ILE A 85 7.21 -3.69 -2.98
CA ILE A 85 7.44 -4.96 -2.28
C ILE A 85 6.85 -4.84 -0.88
N CYS A 86 6.00 -5.81 -0.50
CA CYS A 86 5.45 -5.90 0.85
C CYS A 86 6.22 -6.94 1.66
N PHE A 87 6.51 -6.58 2.90
CA PHE A 87 7.22 -7.41 3.86
C PHE A 87 6.30 -7.77 5.02
N ALA A 88 6.53 -8.92 5.64
CA ALA A 88 5.81 -9.31 6.85
C ALA A 88 6.09 -8.36 8.03
N TYR A 89 7.30 -7.79 8.08
CA TYR A 89 7.78 -6.96 9.19
C TYR A 89 8.34 -5.61 8.69
N PRO A 90 8.01 -4.47 9.32
CA PRO A 90 8.53 -3.15 8.94
C PRO A 90 10.06 -3.06 8.92
N ALA A 91 10.74 -3.75 9.85
CA ALA A 91 12.19 -3.75 9.92
C ALA A 91 12.85 -4.30 8.63
N HIS A 92 12.22 -5.28 7.98
CA HIS A 92 12.75 -5.85 6.73
C HIS A 92 12.57 -4.89 5.55
N ALA A 93 11.45 -4.16 5.51
CA ALA A 93 11.24 -3.12 4.51
C ALA A 93 12.30 -2.01 4.66
N ALA A 94 12.58 -1.58 5.90
CA ALA A 94 13.58 -0.56 6.18
C ALA A 94 15.00 -1.00 5.75
N ALA A 95 15.38 -2.24 6.06
CA ALA A 95 16.65 -2.82 5.64
C ALA A 95 16.77 -2.92 4.10
N PHE A 96 15.69 -3.30 3.42
CA PHE A 96 15.63 -3.35 1.97
C PHE A 96 15.85 -1.96 1.35
N VAL A 97 15.08 -0.96 1.78
CA VAL A 97 15.21 0.43 1.28
C VAL A 97 16.64 0.93 1.48
N GLY A 98 17.20 0.75 2.67
CA GLY A 98 18.59 1.16 2.95
C GLY A 98 19.62 0.51 2.04
N THR A 99 19.40 -0.74 1.63
CA THR A 99 20.30 -1.46 0.70
C THR A 99 20.10 -0.99 -0.74
N ALA A 100 18.85 -0.85 -1.19
CA ALA A 100 18.51 -0.46 -2.54
C ALA A 100 19.01 0.96 -2.87
N THR A 101 18.83 1.91 -1.96
CA THR A 101 19.30 3.30 -2.15
C THR A 101 20.83 3.38 -2.29
N LEU A 102 21.59 2.56 -1.55
CA LEU A 102 23.05 2.51 -1.67
C LEU A 102 23.49 2.02 -3.06
N SER A 103 22.80 1.03 -3.61
CA SER A 103 23.06 0.52 -4.96
C SER A 103 22.77 1.55 -6.06
N GLU A 104 21.72 2.35 -5.92
CA GLU A 104 21.38 3.42 -6.89
C GLU A 104 22.40 4.57 -6.91
N THR A 105 23.08 4.80 -5.80
CA THR A 105 24.12 5.85 -5.69
C THR A 105 25.51 5.43 -6.16
N THR A 106 25.70 4.16 -6.57
CA THR A 106 27.00 3.68 -7.04
C THR A 106 27.06 3.77 -8.57
N PRO A 107 27.90 4.64 -9.16
CA PRO A 107 28.01 4.82 -10.62
C PRO A 107 28.68 3.64 -11.33
#